data_AF-A0A1M6KS82-F1
#
_entry.id   AF-A0A1M6KS82-F1
#
_cell.length_a   1.000
_cell.length_b   1.000
_cell.length_c   1.000
_cell.angle_alpha   90.00
_cell.angle_beta   90.00
_cell.angle_gamma   90.00
#
_symmetry.space_group_name_H-M   'P 1'
#
loop_
_entity.id
_entity.type
_entity.pdbx_description
1 polymer ?
#
loop_
_entity_poly.entity_id
_entity_poly.type
_entity_poly.pdbx_seq_one_letter_code
_entity_poly.pdbx_strand_id
1 'polypeptide(L)' 'MSRAKTVRPNFSIASGFLEKIDDEFIQTIRNESGYNLSRSELIQILFELALDGRESIQMENVYDRSSLKEEIKKAISK' A
#
# COMPACT_ATOMS: atom_id res chain seq x y z
N MET A 1 16.77 5.98 -29.55
CA MET A 1 15.71 5.98 -28.52
C MET A 1 16.31 5.48 -27.22
N SER A 2 16.51 6.37 -26.24
CA SER A 2 17.16 6.02 -24.98
C SER A 2 16.20 5.22 -24.11
N ARG A 3 16.59 4.01 -23.67
CA ARG A 3 15.82 3.18 -22.73
C ARG A 3 15.67 3.97 -21.43
N ALA A 4 14.43 4.34 -21.08
CA ALA A 4 14.13 4.90 -19.78
C ALA A 4 14.65 3.93 -18.71
N LYS A 5 15.64 4.37 -17.93
CA LYS A 5 16.23 3.60 -16.85
C LYS A 5 15.14 3.41 -15.80
N THR A 6 14.63 2.19 -15.63
CA THR A 6 13.69 1.86 -14.56
C THR A 6 14.39 2.13 -13.22
N VAL A 7 14.15 3.30 -12.64
CA VAL A 7 14.61 3.62 -11.30
C VAL A 7 13.77 2.76 -10.37
N ARG A 8 14.38 1.76 -9.74
CA ARG A 8 13.72 1.01 -8.67
C ARG A 8 13.37 2.03 -7.58
N PRO A 9 12.08 2.22 -7.24
CA PRO A 9 11.72 3.12 -6.15
C PRO A 9 12.39 2.61 -4.89
N ASN A 10 13.31 3.40 -4.34
CA ASN A 10 13.95 3.08 -3.08
C ASN A 10 12.97 3.52 -1.99
N PHE A 11 12.13 2.59 -1.53
CA PHE A 11 11.18 2.85 -0.46
C PHE A 11 11.97 3.14 0.83
N SER A 12 12.10 4.42 1.17
CA SER A 12 12.55 4.85 2.50
C SER A 12 11.40 4.62 3.48
N ILE A 13 11.34 3.42 4.02
CA ILE A 13 10.41 3.04 5.07
C ILE A 13 11.14 3.14 6.40
N ALA A 14 10.46 3.63 7.44
CA ALA A 14 11.02 3.68 8.79
C ALA A 14 11.48 2.27 9.19
N SER A 15 12.71 2.16 9.70
CA SER A 15 13.26 0.89 10.20
C SER A 15 12.30 0.25 11.21
N GLY A 16 11.96 -1.03 11.04
CA GLY A 16 11.02 -1.73 11.91
C GLY A 16 9.57 -1.75 11.43
N PHE A 17 9.18 -0.91 10.45
CA PHE A 17 7.79 -0.87 9.98
C PHE A 17 7.40 -2.10 9.16
N LEU A 18 8.32 -2.63 8.35
CA LEU A 18 8.06 -3.84 7.56
C LEU A 18 8.04 -5.09 8.45
N GLU A 19 8.85 -5.12 9.50
CA GLU A 19 8.83 -6.15 10.54
C GLU A 19 7.50 -6.08 11.31
N LYS A 20 7.06 -4.89 11.68
CA LYS A 20 5.77 -4.68 12.36
C LYS A 20 4.58 -5.14 11.50
N ILE A 21 4.60 -4.89 10.19
CA ILE A 21 3.56 -5.40 9.27
C ILE A 21 3.56 -6.93 9.26
N ASP A 22 4.74 -7.55 9.22
CA ASP A 22 4.83 -9.00 9.23
C ASP A 22 4.25 -9.56 10.53
N ASP A 23 4.66 -9.03 11.68
CA ASP A 23 4.27 -9.54 13.00
C ASP A 23 2.82 -9.26 13.37
N GLU A 24 2.31 -8.04 13.12
CA GLU A 24 0.96 -7.66 13.58
C GLU A 24 -0.14 -7.99 12.57
N PHE A 25 0.16 -7.97 11.26
CA PHE A 25 -0.86 -8.10 10.23
C PHE A 25 -0.78 -9.44 9.50
N ILE A 26 0.40 -9.75 8.93
CA ILE A 26 0.56 -10.97 8.13
C ILE A 26 0.45 -12.22 9.01
N GLN A 27 1.12 -12.25 10.17
CA GLN A 27 1.02 -13.39 11.08
C GLN A 27 -0.40 -13.58 11.62
N THR A 28 -1.11 -12.49 11.93
CA THR A 28 -2.52 -12.57 12.35
C THR A 28 -3.38 -13.25 11.29
N ILE A 29 -3.29 -12.81 10.02
CA ILE A 29 -4.04 -13.45 8.92
C ILE A 29 -3.64 -14.92 8.77
N ARG A 30 -2.34 -15.24 8.81
CA ARG A 30 -1.86 -16.63 8.70
C ARG A 30 -2.41 -17.52 9.81
N ASN A 31 -2.37 -17.03 11.04
CA ASN A 31 -2.78 -17.78 12.22
C ASN A 31 -4.30 -17.98 12.28
N GLU A 32 -5.07 -16.95 11.89
CA GLU A 32 -6.53 -16.99 11.99
C GLU A 32 -7.20 -17.69 10.79
N SER A 33 -6.64 -17.54 9.59
CA SER A 33 -7.25 -18.06 8.35
C SER A 33 -6.55 -19.29 7.77
N GLY A 34 -5.31 -19.58 8.17
CA GLY A 34 -4.46 -20.59 7.52
C GLY A 34 -3.96 -20.19 6.13
N TYR A 35 -4.34 -19.00 5.62
CA TYR A 35 -3.85 -18.49 4.35
C TYR A 35 -2.40 -18.02 4.48
N ASN A 36 -1.51 -18.59 3.67
CA ASN A 36 -0.09 -18.26 3.69
C ASN A 36 0.19 -16.96 2.92
N LEU A 37 -0.28 -15.84 3.46
CA LEU A 37 -0.07 -14.50 2.90
C LEU A 37 1.41 -14.10 2.97
N SER A 38 2.03 -13.73 1.86
CA SER A 38 3.35 -13.09 1.82
C SER A 38 3.24 -11.56 1.82
N ARG A 39 4.35 -10.89 2.15
CA ARG A 39 4.42 -9.41 2.11
C ARG A 39 4.17 -8.85 0.71
N SER A 40 4.67 -9.53 -0.33
CA SER A 40 4.45 -9.11 -1.72
C SER A 40 2.98 -9.20 -2.11
N GLU A 41 2.30 -10.28 -1.71
CA GLU A 41 0.85 -10.44 -1.94
C GLU A 41 0.05 -9.37 -1.20
N LEU A 42 0.41 -9.07 0.05
CA LEU A 42 -0.23 -7.98 0.80
C LEU A 42 -0.09 -6.64 0.08
N ILE A 43 1.13 -6.32 -0.38
CA ILE A 43 1.38 -5.09 -1.14
C ILE A 43 0.58 -5.06 -2.44
N GLN A 44 0.49 -6.20 -3.15
CA GLN A 44 -0.31 -6.31 -4.37
C GLN A 44 -1.79 -6.04 -4.10
N ILE A 45 -2.38 -6.68 -3.08
CA ILE A 45 -3.78 -6.47 -2.67
C ILE A 45 -4.03 -4.98 -2.35
N LEU A 46 -3.11 -4.34 -1.63
CA LEU A 46 -3.22 -2.92 -1.31
C LEU A 46 -3.20 -2.03 -2.57
N PHE A 47 -2.40 -2.38 -3.57
CA PHE A 47 -2.40 -1.67 -4.85
C PHE A 47 -3.66 -1.91 -5.67
N GLU A 48 -4.19 -3.13 -5.68
CA GLU A 48 -5.46 -3.46 -6.33
C GLU A 48 -6.61 -2.63 -5.74
N LEU A 49 -6.73 -2.59 -4.40
CA LEU A 49 -7.71 -1.76 -3.70
C LEU A 49 -7.55 -0.26 -4.01
N ALA A 50 -6.31 0.23 -4.06
CA ALA A 50 -6.04 1.62 -4.42
C ALA A 50 -6.43 1.94 -5.88
N LEU A 51 -6.20 1.00 -6.80
CA LEU A 51 -6.60 1.14 -8.20
C LEU A 51 -8.12 1.12 -8.36
N ASP A 52 -8.83 0.29 -7.63
CA ASP A 52 -10.30 0.23 -7.66
C ASP A 52 -10.91 1.51 -7.10
N GLY A 53 -10.33 2.07 -6.04
CA GLY A 53 -10.77 3.33 -5.43
C GLY A 53 -10.36 4.60 -6.20
N ARG A 54 -9.50 4.50 -7.22
CA ARG A 54 -8.81 5.67 -7.83
C ARG A 54 -9.75 6.78 -8.31
N GLU A 55 -10.93 6.42 -8.82
CA GLU A 55 -11.89 7.37 -9.39
C GLU A 55 -12.60 8.20 -8.32
N SER A 56 -12.51 7.76 -7.06
CA SER A 56 -13.05 8.48 -5.90
C SER A 56 -12.05 9.47 -5.29
N ILE A 57 -10.80 9.47 -5.73
CA ILE A 57 -9.74 10.34 -5.19
C ILE A 57 -9.87 11.73 -5.81
N GLN A 58 -10.14 12.73 -4.98
CA GLN A 58 -10.18 14.14 -5.38
C GLN A 58 -8.76 14.71 -5.36
N MET A 59 -8.09 14.71 -6.51
CA MET A 59 -6.69 15.12 -6.64
C MET A 59 -6.47 16.59 -6.24
N GLU A 60 -7.49 17.43 -6.39
CA GLU A 60 -7.52 18.81 -5.93
C GLU A 60 -7.37 18.96 -4.41
N ASN A 61 -7.60 17.90 -3.63
CA ASN A 61 -7.42 17.89 -2.18
C ASN A 61 -6.05 17.37 -1.75
N VAL A 62 -5.18 16.96 -2.68
CA VAL A 62 -3.88 16.35 -2.39
C VAL A 62 -2.76 17.38 -2.48
N TYR A 63 -2.27 17.81 -1.33
CA TYR A 63 -1.20 18.82 -1.22
C TYR A 63 0.09 18.26 -0.61
N ASP A 64 -0.02 17.15 0.11
CA ASP A 64 1.07 16.48 0.83
C ASP A 64 0.75 14.99 1.08
N ARG A 65 1.65 14.30 1.78
CA ARG A 65 1.47 12.88 2.13
C ARG A 65 0.26 12.64 3.02
N SER A 66 -0.09 13.56 3.91
CA SER A 66 -1.18 13.42 4.88
C SER A 66 -2.53 13.52 4.19
N SER A 67 -2.71 14.53 3.35
CA SER A 67 -3.89 14.73 2.52
C SER A 67 -4.08 13.60 1.50
N LEU A 68 -3.00 13.11 0.88
CA LEU A 68 -3.07 11.91 0.04
C LEU A 68 -3.58 10.69 0.82
N LYS A 69 -3.08 10.50 2.04
CA LYS A 69 -3.51 9.38 2.90
C LYS A 69 -5.00 9.46 3.24
N GLU A 70 -5.53 10.64 3.53
CA GLU A 70 -6.95 10.83 3.81
C GLU A 70 -7.83 10.56 2.59
N GLU A 71 -7.43 11.03 1.40
CA GLU A 71 -8.17 10.74 0.17
C GLU A 71 -8.15 9.24 -0.20
N ILE A 72 -7.00 8.58 -0.05
CA ILE A 72 -6.90 7.12 -0.23
C ILE A 72 -7.80 6.39 0.78
N LYS A 73 -7.80 6.81 2.05
CA LYS A 73 -8.65 6.21 3.08
C LYS A 73 -10.14 6.34 2.74
N LYS A 74 -10.58 7.51 2.28
CA LYS A 74 -11.96 7.73 1.82
C LYS A 74 -12.29 6.83 0.63
N ALA A 75 -11.38 6.69 -0.32
CA ALA A 75 -11.58 5.89 -1.53
C ALA A 75 -11.74 4.38 -1.24
N ILE A 76 -10.99 3.84 -0.26
CA ILE A 76 -11.00 2.41 0.09
C ILE A 76 -12.14 2.06 1.07
N SER A 77 -12.70 3.04 1.79
CA SER A 77 -13.74 2.81 2.83
C SER A 77 -15.19 2.92 2.31
N LYS A 78 -15.40 2.87 0.99
CA LYS A 78 -16.72 2.82 0.36
C LYS A 78 -17.30 1.41 0.39
#